data_AF-A4FPG4-F1
#
_entry.id   AF-A4FPG4-F1
#
_cell.length_a   1.000
_cell.length_b   1.000
_cell.length_c   1.000
_cell.angle_alpha   90.00
_cell.angle_beta   90.00
_cell.angle_gamma   90.00
#
_symmetry.space_group_name_H-M   'P 1'
#
loop_
_entity.id
_entity.type
_entity.pdbx_description
1 polymer ?
#
loop_
_entity_poly.entity_id
_entity_poly.type
_entity_poly.pdbx_seq_one_letter_code
_entity_poly.pdbx_strand_id
1 'polypeptide(L)'
;MTGIGANTGELASAATSIKGCSDAIGELKKGIEASKLGAGDFGREHKGAAQPYFDGLKKLGKAIEKNAQVTDDYANKLNSAARGYEWDDAANADTIKQSGGGQ
;
A
#
# COMPACT_ATOMS: atom_id res chain seq x y z
N MET A 1 -13.51 14.38 24.91
CA MET A 1 -12.36 14.14 24.01
C MET A 1 -12.90 13.53 22.72
N THR A 2 -13.03 14.31 21.65
CA THR A 2 -13.63 13.88 20.36
C THR A 2 -12.66 13.97 19.18
N GLY A 3 -11.36 14.21 19.41
CA GLY A 3 -10.39 14.46 18.33
C GLY A 3 -9.48 13.28 17.98
N ILE A 4 -8.94 12.56 18.97
CA ILE A 4 -7.81 11.64 18.74
C ILE A 4 -8.27 10.20 18.38
N GLY A 5 -9.28 9.67 19.07
CA GLY A 5 -9.84 8.35 18.74
C GLY A 5 -10.54 8.29 17.38
N ALA A 6 -11.17 9.39 16.95
CA ALA A 6 -11.75 9.52 15.61
C ALA A 6 -10.66 9.50 14.53
N ASN A 7 -9.58 10.29 14.72
CA ASN A 7 -8.43 10.30 13.80
C ASN A 7 -7.74 8.94 13.71
N THR A 8 -7.61 8.21 14.82
CA THR A 8 -7.00 6.87 14.85
C THR A 8 -7.83 5.86 14.06
N GLY A 9 -9.15 5.86 14.23
CA GLY A 9 -10.07 5.00 13.48
C GLY A 9 -10.10 5.32 11.98
N GLU A 10 -10.09 6.60 11.61
CA GLU A 10 -10.04 7.05 10.22
C GLU A 10 -8.71 6.66 9.54
N LEU A 11 -7.58 6.80 10.25
CA LEU A 11 -6.26 6.40 9.74
C LEU A 11 -6.15 4.88 9.54
N ALA A 12 -6.69 4.08 10.46
CA ALA A 12 -6.72 2.62 10.33
C ALA A 12 -7.61 2.15 9.16
N SER A 13 -8.76 2.82 8.97
CA SER A 13 -9.66 2.58 7.84
C SER A 13 -9.01 2.94 6.49
N ALA A 14 -8.33 4.09 6.43
CA ALA A 14 -7.58 4.52 5.25
C ALA A 14 -6.44 3.53 4.93
N ALA A 15 -5.66 3.10 5.93
CA ALA A 15 -4.60 2.12 5.75
C ALA A 15 -5.12 0.79 5.19
N THR A 16 -6.29 0.32 5.65
CA THR A 16 -6.94 -0.90 5.15
C THR A 16 -7.35 -0.74 3.68
N SER A 17 -7.93 0.39 3.32
CA SER A 17 -8.33 0.69 1.94
C SER A 17 -7.12 0.76 1.00
N ILE A 18 -6.04 1.41 1.44
CA ILE A 18 -4.77 1.52 0.72
C ILE A 18 -4.13 0.15 0.50
N LYS A 19 -4.17 -0.73 1.51
CA LYS A 19 -3.67 -2.10 1.39
C LYS A 19 -4.47 -2.91 0.36
N GLY A 20 -5.80 -2.76 0.33
CA GLY A 20 -6.63 -3.36 -0.71
C GLY A 20 -6.26 -2.91 -2.13
N CYS A 21 -5.85 -1.65 -2.31
CA CYS A 21 -5.30 -1.18 -3.58
C CYS A 21 -3.95 -1.83 -3.91
N SER A 22 -3.07 -2.02 -2.93
CA SER A 22 -1.79 -2.72 -3.10
C SER A 22 -1.97 -4.16 -3.57
N ASP A 23 -2.92 -4.90 -2.97
CA ASP A 23 -3.26 -6.26 -3.38
C ASP A 23 -3.78 -6.31 -4.82
N ALA A 24 -4.64 -5.36 -5.22
CA ALA A 24 -5.12 -5.25 -6.60
C ALA A 24 -3.99 -4.93 -7.61
N ILE A 25 -3.01 -4.11 -7.21
CA ILE A 25 -1.80 -3.83 -8.00
C ILE A 25 -0.96 -5.11 -8.15
N GLY A 26 -0.84 -5.92 -7.10
CA GLY A 26 -0.19 -7.23 -7.13
C GLY A 26 -0.85 -8.20 -8.11
N GLU A 27 -2.18 -8.24 -8.18
CA GLU A 27 -2.91 -9.06 -9.15
C GLU A 27 -2.71 -8.59 -10.61
N LEU A 28 -2.61 -7.29 -10.85
CA LEU A 28 -2.25 -6.76 -12.18
C LEU A 28 -0.85 -7.19 -12.63
N LYS A 29 0.12 -7.24 -11.70
CA LYS A 29 1.47 -7.77 -11.98
C LYS A 29 1.39 -9.24 -12.42
N LYS A 30 0.63 -10.07 -11.70
CA LYS A 30 0.42 -11.48 -12.07
C LYS A 30 -0.22 -11.61 -13.45
N GLY A 31 -1.17 -10.74 -13.79
CA GLY A 31 -1.77 -10.70 -15.13
C GLY A 31 -0.78 -10.38 -16.25
N ILE A 32 0.14 -9.44 -16.00
CA ILE A 32 1.21 -9.09 -16.94
C ILE A 32 2.20 -10.24 -17.11
N GLU A 33 2.61 -10.89 -16.02
CA GLU A 33 3.52 -12.05 -16.03
C GLU A 33 2.85 -13.30 -16.64
N ALA A 34 1.53 -13.44 -16.47
CA ALA A 34 0.73 -14.50 -17.06
C ALA A 34 0.39 -14.27 -18.53
N SER A 35 0.71 -13.09 -19.11
CA SER A 35 0.59 -12.86 -20.55
C SER A 35 1.56 -13.78 -21.30
N LYS A 36 1.06 -14.93 -21.75
CA LYS A 36 1.80 -16.00 -22.42
C LYS A 36 2.12 -15.69 -23.89
N LEU A 37 2.26 -14.41 -24.27
CA LEU A 37 2.70 -14.08 -25.62
C LEU A 37 4.16 -14.49 -25.77
N GLY A 38 4.44 -15.32 -26.77
CA GLY A 38 5.77 -15.70 -27.20
C GLY A 38 6.15 -14.98 -28.49
N ALA A 39 7.44 -15.03 -28.86
CA ALA A 39 7.92 -14.43 -30.10
C ALA A 39 7.23 -15.00 -31.37
N GLY A 40 6.64 -16.20 -31.27
CA GLY A 40 5.86 -16.82 -32.34
C GLY A 40 4.45 -16.24 -32.54
N ASP A 41 3.91 -15.55 -31.53
CA ASP A 41 2.60 -14.87 -31.62
C ASP A 41 2.72 -13.53 -32.36
N PHE A 42 3.93 -12.99 -32.44
CA PHE A 42 4.25 -11.88 -33.31
C PHE A 42 4.40 -12.42 -34.73
N GLY A 43 3.41 -12.12 -35.59
CA GLY A 43 3.42 -12.48 -37.00
C GLY A 43 4.74 -12.12 -37.69
N ARG A 44 5.04 -12.76 -38.83
CA ARG A 44 6.34 -12.64 -39.53
C ARG A 44 6.79 -11.19 -39.76
N GLU A 45 5.84 -10.28 -39.99
CA GLU A 45 6.05 -8.84 -40.22
C GLU A 45 6.35 -8.04 -38.94
N HIS A 46 6.06 -8.60 -37.76
CA HIS A 46 6.18 -7.93 -36.46
C HIS A 46 7.22 -8.58 -35.54
N LYS A 47 8.08 -9.47 -36.04
CA LYS A 47 9.17 -10.07 -35.27
C LYS A 47 10.08 -9.04 -34.59
N GLY A 48 10.29 -7.88 -35.21
CA GLY A 48 11.06 -6.78 -34.63
C GLY A 48 10.38 -6.08 -33.45
N ALA A 49 9.06 -6.21 -33.30
CA ALA A 49 8.28 -5.61 -32.23
C ALA A 49 8.19 -6.50 -30.97
N ALA A 50 8.49 -7.80 -31.09
CA ALA A 50 8.43 -8.74 -29.98
C ALA A 50 9.38 -8.33 -28.84
N GLN A 51 10.63 -8.00 -29.15
CA GLN A 51 11.63 -7.63 -28.15
C GLN A 51 11.26 -6.32 -27.41
N PRO A 52 10.94 -5.20 -28.10
CA PRO A 52 10.43 -3.99 -27.46
C PRO A 52 9.17 -4.21 -26.61
N TYR A 53 8.26 -5.09 -27.05
CA TYR A 53 7.06 -5.43 -26.30
C TYR A 53 7.40 -6.10 -24.96
N PHE A 54 8.25 -7.14 -24.96
CA PHE A 54 8.68 -7.82 -23.73
C PHE A 54 9.47 -6.91 -22.80
N ASP A 55 10.31 -6.04 -23.35
CA ASP A 55 11.04 -5.04 -22.56
C ASP A 55 10.10 -4.00 -21.93
N GLY A 56 9.03 -3.63 -22.64
CA GLY A 56 7.93 -2.82 -22.13
C GLY A 56 7.20 -3.50 -20.97
N LEU A 57 6.82 -4.77 -21.11
CA LEU A 57 6.18 -5.55 -20.05
C LEU A 57 7.06 -5.65 -18.80
N LYS A 58 8.37 -5.89 -18.96
CA LYS A 58 9.32 -5.89 -17.82
C LYS A 58 9.38 -4.55 -17.11
N LYS A 59 9.37 -3.44 -17.85
CA LYS A 59 9.36 -2.08 -17.25
C LYS A 59 8.05 -1.81 -16.50
N LEU A 60 6.91 -2.21 -17.07
CA LEU A 60 5.61 -2.12 -16.42
C LEU A 60 5.56 -2.96 -15.14
N GLY A 61 6.03 -4.21 -15.18
CA GLY A 61 6.11 -5.08 -14.01
C GLY A 61 6.91 -4.45 -12.86
N LYS A 62 8.09 -3.88 -13.16
CA LYS A 62 8.91 -3.16 -12.17
C LYS A 62 8.22 -1.91 -11.60
N ALA A 63 7.54 -1.15 -12.43
CA ALA A 63 6.83 0.05 -11.98
C ALA A 63 5.66 -0.30 -11.04
N ILE A 64 4.91 -1.34 -11.39
CA ILE A 64 3.78 -1.87 -10.60
C ILE A 64 4.28 -2.42 -9.26
N GLU A 65 5.36 -3.20 -9.26
CA GLU A 65 6.00 -3.68 -8.03
C GLU A 65 6.44 -2.56 -7.11
N LYS A 66 7.09 -1.52 -7.66
CA LYS A 66 7.51 -0.36 -6.87
C LYS A 66 6.30 0.42 -6.33
N ASN A 67 5.22 0.52 -7.10
CA ASN A 67 3.99 1.17 -6.65
C ASN A 67 3.35 0.41 -5.49
N ALA A 68 3.25 -0.92 -5.58
CA ALA A 68 2.77 -1.77 -4.49
C ALA A 68 3.60 -1.60 -3.21
N GLN A 69 4.94 -1.62 -3.33
CA GLN A 69 5.85 -1.39 -2.20
C GLN A 69 5.64 -0.03 -1.52
N VAL A 70 5.57 1.06 -2.30
CA VAL A 70 5.34 2.40 -1.74
C VAL A 70 3.96 2.50 -1.09
N THR A 71 2.95 1.85 -1.68
CA THR A 71 1.57 1.81 -1.15
C THR A 71 1.51 1.08 0.19
N ASP A 72 2.16 -0.09 0.30
CA ASP A 72 2.29 -0.84 1.54
C ASP A 72 3.07 -0.07 2.60
N ASP A 73 4.20 0.54 2.24
CA ASP A 73 4.99 1.36 3.15
C ASP A 73 4.19 2.55 3.69
N TYR A 74 3.37 3.16 2.85
CA TYR A 74 2.49 4.25 3.26
C TYR A 74 1.40 3.76 4.22
N ALA A 75 0.75 2.62 3.93
CA ALA A 75 -0.21 2.00 4.84
C ALA A 75 0.40 1.63 6.20
N ASN A 76 1.63 1.09 6.20
CA ASN A 76 2.36 0.75 7.42
C ASN A 76 2.71 2.00 8.25
N LYS A 77 3.09 3.10 7.60
CA LYS A 77 3.32 4.39 8.26
C LYS A 77 2.04 4.97 8.85
N LEU A 78 0.91 4.88 8.14
CA LEU A 78 -0.40 5.31 8.65
C LEU A 78 -0.82 4.51 9.89
N ASN A 79 -0.67 3.18 9.86
CA ASN A 79 -0.94 2.33 11.03
C ASN A 79 0.00 2.63 12.20
N SER A 80 1.27 2.93 11.93
CA SER A 80 2.23 3.31 12.97
C SER A 80 1.88 4.65 13.60
N ALA A 81 1.44 5.62 12.78
CA ALA A 81 0.94 6.91 13.26
C ALA A 81 -0.33 6.74 14.11
N ALA A 82 -1.27 5.88 13.68
CA ALA A 82 -2.46 5.56 14.46
C ALA A 82 -2.11 4.98 15.85
N ARG A 83 -1.19 4.01 15.91
CA ARG A 83 -0.69 3.46 17.18
C ARG A 83 0.03 4.48 18.05
N GLY A 84 0.76 5.42 17.44
CA GLY A 84 1.39 6.53 18.16
C GLY A 84 0.35 7.40 18.88
N TYR A 85 -0.75 7.72 18.19
CA TYR A 85 -1.87 8.43 18.80
C TYR A 85 -2.53 7.67 19.96
N GLU A 86 -2.69 6.34 19.84
CA GLU A 86 -3.20 5.51 20.95
C GLU A 86 -2.28 5.54 22.18
N TRP A 87 -0.95 5.52 21.97
CA TRP A 87 0.01 5.56 23.07
C TRP A 87 0.03 6.91 23.78
N ASP A 88 0.02 8.01 23.02
CA ASP A 88 -0.07 9.36 23.59
C ASP A 88 -1.36 9.55 24.39
N ASP A 89 -2.50 8.99 23.93
CA ASP A 89 -3.77 9.07 24.66
C ASP A 89 -3.73 8.26 25.97
N ALA A 90 -3.16 7.05 25.95
CA ALA A 90 -2.98 6.24 27.17
C ALA A 90 -2.07 6.93 28.19
N ALA A 91 -0.94 7.49 27.74
CA ALA A 91 0.00 8.21 28.60
C ALA A 91 -0.60 9.49 29.20
N ASN A 92 -1.36 10.25 28.39
CA ASN A 92 -2.05 11.44 28.87
C ASN A 92 -3.21 11.10 29.82
N ALA A 93 -3.98 10.04 29.55
CA ALA A 93 -5.05 9.58 30.42
C ALA A 93 -4.52 9.10 31.79
N ASP A 94 -3.41 8.39 31.82
CA ASP A 94 -2.75 7.98 33.08
C ASP A 94 -2.18 9.18 33.84
N THR A 95 -1.59 10.15 33.14
CA THR A 95 -1.09 11.40 33.75
C THR A 95 -2.23 12.23 34.36
N ILE A 96 -3.37 12.35 33.67
CA ILE A 96 -4.57 13.03 34.19
C ILE A 96 -5.17 12.25 35.38
N LYS A 97 -5.25 10.92 35.33
CA LYS A 97 -5.70 10.11 36.47
C LYS A 97 -4.82 10.31 37.71
N GLN A 98 -3.51 10.36 37.53
CA GLN A 98 -2.58 10.61 38.63
C GLN A 98 -2.67 12.06 39.15
N SER A 99 -2.94 13.02 38.27
CA SER A 99 -3.03 14.45 38.62
C SER A 99 -4.41 14.86 39.17
N GLY A 100 -5.47 14.10 38.85
CA GLY A 100 -6.86 14.39 39.23
C GLY A 100 -7.39 13.56 40.41
N GLY A 101 -6.65 12.55 40.90
CA GLY A 101 -7.03 11.70 42.03
C GLY A 101 -6.77 12.29 43.42
N GLY A 102 -6.40 13.57 43.51
CA GLY A 102 -6.11 14.28 44.75
C GLY A 102 -7.11 15.40 45.02
N GLN A 103 -8.39 15.06 45.25
CA GLN A 103 -9.35 15.89 45.97
C GLN A 103 -10.20 15.01 46.88
#